data_AF-A0A832Z670-F1
#
_entry.id   AF-A0A832Z670-F1
#
_cell.length_a   1.000
_cell.length_b   1.000
_cell.length_c   1.000
_cell.angle_alpha   90.00
_cell.angle_beta   90.00
_cell.angle_gamma   90.00
#
_symmetry.space_group_name_H-M   'P 1'
#
loop_
_entity.id
_entity.type
_entity.pdbx_description
1 polymer ?
#
loop_
_entity_poly.entity_id
_entity_poly.type
_entity_poly.pdbx_seq_one_letter_code
_entity_poly.pdbx_strand_id
1 'polypeptide(L)'
;MGSPTTSLADEVMGRGALAGVVAACDGRTQQSQIQNLLEVLGAYRYPESVRVLLLYVAYQVGRGQIERITGRRIASDILYIVRNGGSDVDELLRRYFGALKWSYTAITRGRFYGVCRVVSRLRPSVEEIVKAILGIQ
;
A
#
# COMPACT_ATOMS: atom_id res chain seq x y z
N MET A 1 9.10 -29.90 -11.25
CA MET A 1 7.91 -29.02 -11.18
C MET A 1 8.42 -27.61 -10.93
N GLY A 2 8.50 -26.77 -11.96
CA GLY A 2 8.92 -25.38 -11.79
C GLY A 2 7.81 -24.58 -11.13
N SER A 3 8.11 -23.88 -10.04
CA SER A 3 7.18 -22.92 -9.46
C SER A 3 6.76 -21.90 -10.52
N PRO A 4 5.48 -21.53 -10.65
CA PRO A 4 5.08 -20.50 -11.59
C PRO A 4 5.78 -19.19 -11.20
N THR A 5 6.68 -18.71 -12.05
CA THR A 5 7.25 -17.35 -11.92
C THR A 5 6.09 -16.37 -12.03
N THR A 6 5.69 -15.83 -10.88
CA THR A 6 4.63 -14.81 -10.78
C THR A 6 5.14 -13.55 -11.47
N SER A 7 4.34 -12.95 -12.36
CA SER A 7 4.78 -11.73 -13.06
C SER A 7 4.92 -10.56 -12.08
N LEU A 8 5.76 -9.57 -12.38
CA LEU A 8 5.89 -8.37 -11.55
C LEU A 8 4.54 -7.68 -11.37
N ALA A 9 3.70 -7.67 -12.41
CA ALA A 9 2.36 -7.10 -12.35
C ALA A 9 1.46 -7.85 -11.34
N ASP A 10 1.51 -9.19 -11.33
CA ASP A 10 0.76 -10.00 -10.36
C ASP A 10 1.26 -9.78 -8.93
N GLU A 11 2.58 -9.66 -8.74
CA GLU A 11 3.14 -9.35 -7.43
C GLU A 11 2.70 -7.98 -6.93
N VAL A 12 2.72 -6.96 -7.80
CA VAL A 12 2.27 -5.60 -7.48
C VAL A 12 0.78 -5.55 -7.16
N MET A 13 -0.05 -6.29 -7.89
CA MET A 13 -1.47 -6.44 -7.55
C MET A 13 -1.66 -7.14 -6.19
N GLY A 14 -0.88 -8.19 -5.90
CA GLY A 14 -0.90 -8.87 -4.60
C GLY A 14 -0.50 -7.97 -3.44
N ARG A 15 0.53 -7.15 -3.62
CA ARG A 15 0.96 -6.11 -2.65
C ARG A 15 -0.14 -5.10 -2.41
N GLY A 16 -0.75 -4.59 -3.48
CA GLY A 16 -1.87 -3.66 -3.42
C GLY A 16 -3.06 -4.25 -2.66
N ALA A 17 -3.47 -5.47 -2.99
CA ALA A 17 -4.55 -6.17 -2.31
C ALA A 17 -4.27 -6.35 -0.81
N LEU A 18 -3.04 -6.71 -0.44
CA LEU A 18 -2.66 -6.85 0.96
C LEU A 18 -2.60 -5.51 1.70
N ALA A 19 -2.15 -4.44 1.05
CA ALA A 19 -2.21 -3.09 1.63
C ALA A 19 -3.65 -2.65 1.89
N GLY A 20 -4.59 -2.96 0.99
CA GLY A 20 -6.00 -2.64 1.19
C GLY A 20 -6.66 -3.48 2.28
N VAL A 21 -6.25 -4.73 2.44
CA VAL A 21 -6.60 -5.57 3.60
C VAL A 21 -6.14 -4.94 4.91
N VAL A 22 -4.87 -4.54 4.99
CA VAL A 22 -4.30 -3.91 6.20
C VAL A 22 -5.04 -2.62 6.52
N ALA A 23 -5.27 -1.77 5.51
CA ALA A 23 -6.02 -0.52 5.63
C ALA A 23 -7.46 -0.75 6.13
N ALA A 24 -8.16 -1.76 5.63
CA ALA A 24 -9.53 -2.05 6.06
C ALA A 24 -9.60 -2.58 7.50
N CYS A 25 -8.53 -3.24 7.97
CA CYS A 25 -8.47 -3.89 9.27
C CYS A 25 -7.81 -3.06 10.36
N ASP A 26 -7.22 -1.91 10.03
CA ASP A 26 -6.57 -1.04 11.02
C ASP A 26 -7.56 -0.20 11.84
N GLY A 27 -8.81 -0.08 11.39
CA GLY A 27 -9.90 0.64 12.07
C GLY A 27 -9.75 2.17 12.08
N ARG A 28 -8.79 2.73 11.35
CA ARG A 28 -8.53 4.18 11.28
C ARG A 28 -8.52 4.71 9.85
N THR A 29 -7.94 3.96 8.92
CA THR A 29 -7.83 4.38 7.53
C THR A 29 -9.21 4.32 6.87
N GLN A 30 -9.74 5.49 6.53
CA GLN A 30 -11.03 5.62 5.89
C GLN A 30 -10.94 5.46 4.37
N GLN A 31 -12.06 5.08 3.74
CA GLN A 31 -12.14 4.91 2.28
C GLN A 31 -11.75 6.18 1.52
N SER A 32 -12.07 7.36 2.07
CA SER A 32 -11.69 8.66 1.51
C SER A 32 -10.17 8.82 1.38
N GLN A 33 -9.39 8.31 2.34
CA GLN A 33 -7.93 8.37 2.27
C GLN A 33 -7.37 7.51 1.15
N ILE A 34 -8.00 6.36 0.88
CA ILE A 34 -7.65 5.51 -0.26
C ILE A 34 -8.02 6.18 -1.59
N GLN A 35 -9.17 6.84 -1.64
CA GLN A 35 -9.61 7.59 -2.82
C GLN A 35 -8.68 8.77 -3.13
N ASN A 36 -8.27 9.53 -2.12
CA ASN A 36 -7.34 10.65 -2.28
C ASN A 36 -5.98 10.20 -2.83
N LEU A 37 -5.47 9.02 -2.44
CA LEU A 37 -4.23 8.47 -3.00
C LEU A 37 -4.33 8.22 -4.51
N LEU A 38 -5.48 7.74 -4.98
CA LEU A 38 -5.75 7.56 -6.42
C LEU A 38 -5.88 8.89 -7.15
N GLU A 39 -6.46 9.91 -6.52
CA GLU A 39 -6.56 11.25 -7.08
C GLU A 39 -5.17 11.89 -7.24
N VAL A 40 -4.30 11.75 -6.23
CA VAL A 40 -2.90 12.16 -6.33
C VAL A 40 -2.20 11.44 -7.47
N LEU A 41 -2.37 10.11 -7.60
CA LEU A 41 -1.80 9.37 -8.72
C LEU A 41 -2.35 9.82 -10.08
N GLY A 42 -3.61 10.26 -10.15
CA GLY A 42 -4.23 10.77 -11.38
C GLY A 42 -3.75 12.16 -11.78
N ALA A 43 -3.34 12.98 -10.81
CA ALA A 43 -2.94 14.37 -11.01
C ALA A 43 -1.49 14.56 -11.48
N TYR A 44 -0.63 13.56 -11.26
CA TYR A 44 0.81 13.64 -11.57
C TYR A 44 1.27 12.42 -12.37
N ARG A 45 2.40 12.56 -13.06
CA ARG A 45 3.08 11.47 -13.78
C ARG A 45 4.40 11.14 -13.11
N TYR A 46 4.92 9.93 -13.32
CA TYR A 46 6.28 9.59 -12.89
C TYR A 46 7.30 10.55 -13.54
N PRO A 47 8.30 11.06 -12.79
CA PRO A 47 8.66 10.75 -11.40
C PRO A 47 7.93 11.57 -10.31
N GLU A 48 7.23 12.64 -10.66
CA GLU A 48 6.57 13.55 -9.72
C GLU A 48 5.51 12.84 -8.88
N SER A 49 4.72 11.94 -9.47
CA SER A 49 3.67 11.17 -8.81
C SER A 49 4.18 10.44 -7.57
N VAL A 50 5.36 9.82 -7.66
CA VAL A 50 5.99 9.09 -6.55
C VAL A 50 6.31 10.03 -5.39
N ARG A 51 6.92 11.19 -5.67
CA ARG A 51 7.28 12.16 -4.64
C ARG A 51 6.04 12.68 -3.92
N VAL A 52 5.01 13.07 -4.68
CA VAL A 52 3.77 13.59 -4.11
C VAL A 52 3.03 12.50 -3.34
N LEU A 53 2.98 11.26 -3.83
CA LEU A 53 2.38 10.14 -3.11
C LEU A 53 3.07 9.87 -1.77
N LEU A 54 4.41 9.80 -1.75
CA LEU A 54 5.15 9.55 -0.51
C LEU A 54 4.96 10.70 0.50
N LEU A 55 4.97 11.95 0.05
CA LEU A 55 4.69 13.11 0.89
C LEU A 55 3.25 13.09 1.42
N TYR A 56 2.28 12.78 0.57
CA TYR A 56 0.88 12.68 0.95
C TYR A 56 0.67 11.58 2.01
N VAL A 57 1.24 10.39 1.80
CA VAL A 57 1.17 9.29 2.77
C VAL A 57 1.77 9.72 4.11
N ALA A 58 2.98 10.30 4.10
CA ALA A 58 3.63 10.76 5.32
C ALA A 58 2.78 11.82 6.06
N TYR A 59 2.21 12.77 5.31
CA TYR A 59 1.34 13.81 5.86
C TYR A 59 0.07 13.22 6.50
N GLN A 60 -0.60 12.28 5.84
CA GLN A 60 -1.81 11.65 6.39
C GLN A 60 -1.51 10.76 7.60
N VAL A 61 -0.35 10.11 7.63
CA VAL A 61 0.12 9.37 8.82
C VAL A 61 0.38 10.33 9.98
N GLY A 62 1.04 11.47 9.72
CA GLY A 62 1.27 12.50 10.73
C GLY A 62 -0.02 13.08 11.32
N ARG A 63 -1.08 13.17 10.51
CA ARG A 63 -2.42 13.58 10.94
C ARG A 63 -3.27 12.46 11.55
N GLY A 64 -2.75 11.25 11.65
CA GLY A 64 -3.49 10.08 12.15
C GLY A 64 -4.66 9.63 11.28
N GLN A 65 -4.73 10.09 10.02
CA GLN A 65 -5.78 9.75 9.06
C GLN A 65 -5.51 8.42 8.34
N ILE A 66 -4.24 8.08 8.18
CA ILE A 66 -3.78 6.75 7.77
C ILE A 66 -3.03 6.14 8.94
N GLU A 67 -3.35 4.89 9.31
CA GLU A 67 -2.60 4.20 10.37
C GLU A 67 -1.13 4.03 9.93
N ARG A 68 -0.19 4.21 10.85
CA ARG A 68 1.26 4.08 10.60
C ARG A 68 1.64 2.80 9.84
N ILE A 69 1.09 1.65 10.19
CA ILE A 69 1.33 0.35 9.53
C ILE A 69 0.84 0.36 8.09
N THR A 70 -0.32 0.95 7.83
CA THR A 70 -0.90 1.08 6.50
C THR A 70 -0.08 2.04 5.65
N GLY A 71 0.24 3.23 6.19
CA GLY A 71 1.06 4.21 5.49
C GLY A 71 2.46 3.66 5.18
N ARG A 72 3.07 2.94 6.13
CA ARG A 72 4.35 2.27 5.94
C ARG A 72 4.31 1.23 4.83
N ARG A 73 3.28 0.37 4.83
CA ARG A 73 3.06 -0.64 3.79
C ARG A 73 3.01 0.02 2.42
N ILE A 74 2.19 1.06 2.29
CA ILE A 74 2.02 1.82 1.05
C ILE A 74 3.34 2.43 0.59
N ALA A 75 4.07 3.12 1.48
CA ALA A 75 5.36 3.71 1.15
C ALA A 75 6.39 2.66 0.70
N SER A 76 6.47 1.52 1.40
CA SER A 76 7.37 0.42 1.05
C SER A 76 7.04 -0.18 -0.31
N ASP A 77 5.75 -0.37 -0.63
CA ASP A 77 5.32 -0.93 -1.90
C ASP A 77 5.53 0.06 -3.07
N ILE A 78 5.34 1.38 -2.85
CA ILE A 78 5.69 2.40 -3.84
C ILE A 78 7.18 2.32 -4.18
N LEU A 79 8.06 2.25 -3.17
CA LEU A 79 9.51 2.14 -3.40
C LEU A 79 9.89 0.82 -4.09
N TYR A 80 9.19 -0.27 -3.77
CA TYR A 80 9.34 -1.54 -4.48
C TYR A 80 9.00 -1.39 -5.97
N ILE A 81 7.87 -0.76 -6.30
CA ILE A 81 7.44 -0.54 -7.68
C ILE A 81 8.44 0.34 -8.42
N VAL A 82 8.95 1.40 -7.81
CA VAL A 82 9.96 2.27 -8.45
C VAL A 82 11.27 1.53 -8.74
N ARG A 83 11.69 0.65 -7.83
CA ARG A 83 12.94 -0.13 -8.00
C ARG A 83 12.85 -1.20 -9.07
N ASN A 84 11.68 -1.82 -9.25
CA ASN A 84 11.51 -2.99 -10.11
C ASN A 84 10.74 -2.68 -11.40
N GLY A 85 10.04 -1.54 -11.47
CA GLY A 85 9.06 -1.26 -12.52
C GLY A 85 9.62 -0.75 -13.85
N GLY A 86 10.87 -0.29 -13.91
CA GLY A 86 11.48 0.19 -15.15
C GLY A 86 10.66 1.31 -15.82
N SER A 87 10.26 1.11 -17.07
CA SER A 87 9.40 2.03 -17.83
C SER A 87 7.93 2.02 -17.39
N ASP A 88 7.51 0.98 -16.66
CA ASP A 88 6.10 0.67 -16.42
C ASP A 88 5.62 1.13 -15.04
N VAL A 89 6.44 1.93 -14.33
CA VAL A 89 6.16 2.40 -12.95
C VAL A 89 4.78 3.04 -12.84
N ASP A 90 4.39 3.89 -13.79
CA ASP A 90 3.09 4.57 -13.80
C ASP A 90 1.92 3.58 -13.90
N GLU A 91 2.07 2.53 -14.72
CA GLU A 91 1.05 1.47 -14.87
C GLU A 91 1.00 0.59 -13.61
N LEU A 92 2.16 0.20 -13.10
CA LEU A 92 2.27 -0.64 -11.91
C LEU A 92 1.70 0.07 -10.67
N LEU A 93 1.94 1.37 -10.51
CA LEU A 93 1.30 2.17 -9.46
C LEU A 93 -0.22 2.17 -9.60
N ARG A 94 -0.76 2.30 -10.82
CA ARG A 94 -2.22 2.22 -11.06
C ARG A 94 -2.78 0.85 -10.68
N ARG A 95 -2.10 -0.24 -11.07
CA ARG A 95 -2.48 -1.61 -10.69
C ARG A 95 -2.46 -1.79 -9.17
N TYR A 96 -1.40 -1.31 -8.51
CA TYR A 96 -1.24 -1.34 -7.06
C TYR A 96 -2.40 -0.64 -6.34
N PHE A 97 -2.63 0.64 -6.63
CA PHE A 97 -3.67 1.42 -5.94
C PHE A 97 -5.09 0.96 -6.32
N GLY A 98 -5.27 0.45 -7.54
CA GLY A 98 -6.51 -0.21 -7.95
C GLY A 98 -6.83 -1.44 -7.11
N ALA A 99 -5.85 -2.34 -6.93
CA ALA A 99 -5.99 -3.53 -6.09
C ALA A 99 -6.18 -3.18 -4.60
N LEU A 100 -5.50 -2.14 -4.12
CA LEU A 100 -5.66 -1.59 -2.77
C LEU A 100 -7.10 -1.12 -2.55
N LYS A 101 -7.63 -0.27 -3.42
CA LYS A 101 -9.03 0.20 -3.32
C LYS A 101 -10.03 -0.94 -3.40
N TRP A 102 -9.83 -1.87 -4.34
CA TRP A 102 -10.73 -3.01 -4.52
C TRP A 102 -10.80 -3.88 -3.26
N SER A 103 -9.66 -4.28 -2.72
CA SER A 103 -9.58 -5.13 -1.52
C SER A 103 -10.13 -4.44 -0.28
N TYR A 104 -9.77 -3.17 -0.06
CA TYR A 104 -10.31 -2.35 1.02
C TYR A 104 -11.85 -2.31 0.96
N THR A 105 -12.41 -2.03 -0.23
CA THR A 105 -13.85 -1.93 -0.44
C THR A 105 -14.54 -3.28 -0.25
N ALA A 106 -13.93 -4.36 -0.73
CA ALA A 106 -14.50 -5.69 -0.60
C ALA A 106 -14.59 -6.14 0.88
N ILE A 107 -13.56 -5.83 1.68
CA ILE A 107 -13.53 -6.17 3.10
C ILE A 107 -14.50 -5.31 3.91
N THR A 108 -14.51 -4.00 3.68
CA THR A 108 -15.41 -3.08 4.41
C THR A 108 -16.89 -3.30 4.07
N ARG A 109 -17.20 -3.83 2.88
CA ARG A 109 -18.56 -4.27 2.51
C ARG A 109 -18.94 -5.67 3.01
N GLY A 110 -18.12 -6.28 3.87
CA GLY A 110 -18.43 -7.57 4.48
C GLY A 110 -18.31 -8.77 3.54
N ARG A 111 -17.65 -8.66 2.39
CA ARG A 111 -17.46 -9.82 1.49
C ARG A 111 -16.45 -10.84 2.02
N PHE A 112 -15.70 -10.48 3.07
CA PHE A 112 -14.66 -11.30 3.66
C PHE A 112 -14.66 -11.22 5.19
N TYR A 113 -15.70 -11.78 5.83
CA TYR A 113 -15.77 -11.90 7.29
C TYR A 113 -14.59 -12.72 7.82
N GLY A 114 -13.85 -12.17 8.80
CA GLY A 114 -12.78 -12.88 9.52
C GLY A 114 -11.35 -12.55 9.08
N VAL A 115 -11.12 -11.90 7.94
CA VAL A 115 -9.78 -11.54 7.44
C VAL A 115 -9.02 -10.66 8.43
N CYS A 116 -9.69 -9.70 9.08
CA CYS A 116 -9.05 -8.83 10.04
C CYS A 116 -8.54 -9.52 11.32
N ARG A 117 -9.07 -10.72 11.66
CA ARG A 117 -8.55 -11.51 12.81
C ARG A 117 -7.20 -12.14 12.52
N VAL A 118 -6.88 -12.40 11.25
CA VAL A 118 -5.60 -12.98 10.83
C VAL A 118 -4.53 -11.89 10.75
N VAL A 119 -4.89 -10.71 10.23
CA VAL A 119 -3.98 -9.57 10.05
C VAL A 119 -3.53 -8.96 11.37
N SER A 120 -4.38 -8.92 12.40
CA SER A 120 -4.03 -8.40 13.72
C SER A 120 -2.91 -9.19 14.42
N ARG A 121 -2.69 -10.45 14.03
CA ARG A 121 -1.63 -11.33 14.56
C ARG A 121 -0.25 -11.14 13.92
N LEU A 122 -0.16 -10.39 12.81
CA LEU A 122 1.05 -10.21 12.00
C LEU A 122 1.72 -8.84 12.22
N ARG A 123 1.58 -8.22 13.41
CA ARG A 123 2.10 -6.86 13.69
C ARG A 123 3.52 -6.89 14.28
N PRO A 124 4.60 -6.72 13.49
CA PRO A 124 5.87 -6.21 14.02
C PRO A 124 5.76 -4.70 14.31
N SER A 125 6.59 -4.19 15.21
CA SER A 125 6.56 -2.78 15.61
C SER A 125 7.10 -1.86 14.50
N VAL A 126 6.60 -0.61 14.44
CA VAL A 126 6.98 0.35 13.41
C VAL A 126 8.44 0.79 13.53
N GLU A 127 9.00 0.79 14.73
CA GLU A 127 10.43 1.10 14.95
C GLU A 127 11.35 0.08 14.31
N GLU A 128 11.10 -1.22 14.50
CA GLU A 128 12.03 -2.28 14.11
C GLU A 128 12.33 -2.30 12.61
N ILE A 129 11.31 -2.09 11.77
CA ILE A 129 11.52 -2.07 10.31
C ILE A 129 11.94 -0.67 9.80
N VAL A 130 11.74 0.43 10.56
CA VAL A 130 12.27 1.76 10.17
C VAL A 130 13.78 1.76 10.39
N LYS A 131 14.22 1.22 11.52
CA LYS A 131 15.62 0.90 11.81
C LYS A 131 16.23 0.00 10.73
N ALA A 132 15.53 -1.06 10.32
CA ALA A 132 16.01 -1.97 9.26
C ALA A 132 16.09 -1.34 7.86
N ILE A 133 15.17 -0.43 7.49
CA ILE A 133 15.17 0.22 6.16
C ILE A 133 16.18 1.37 6.10
N LEU A 134 16.33 2.13 7.18
CA LEU A 134 17.23 3.28 7.23
C LEU A 134 18.66 2.91 7.67
N GLY A 135 18.91 1.66 8.07
CA GLY A 135 20.20 1.22 8.58
C GLY A 135 20.60 1.88 9.91
N ILE A 136 19.63 2.40 10.66
CA ILE A 136 19.86 3.09 11.92
C ILE A 136 19.70 2.05 13.04
N GLN A 137 20.79 1.74 13.75
CA GLN A 137 20.80 0.84 14.92
C GLN A 137 20.03 1.49 16.10
#